data_AF-A0A7J3TML4-F1
#
_entry.id   AF-A0A7J3TML4-F1
#
_cell.length_a   1.000
_cell.length_b   1.000
_cell.length_c   1.000
_cell.angle_alpha   90.00
_cell.angle_beta   90.00
_cell.angle_gamma   90.00
#
_symmetry.space_group_name_H-M   'P 1'
#
loop_
_entity.id
_entity.type
_entity.pdbx_description
1 polymer ?
#
loop_
_entity_poly.entity_id
_entity_poly.type
_entity_poly.pdbx_seq_one_letter_code
_entity_poly.pdbx_strand_id
1 'polypeptide(L)'
;YFIKNAIEEWGIEYVMLVGGRQGGVFKERWLMPVRYTNLDDNSNWETGYLSDLYFADVYKYEDGNIVFEDWDSNGNGVFAEWTMRAKDTLDLYPDVYIGRLACRNVWEVKMVVNKIIEYENSNPASQEWFKRMVLVGGDSWPDANDPYYEGEEEGKAALSYMDGFEGIKIWTSLGTLTGPEDVINAVNEGCGFLFFDGHGNPMNWATHPPHDEETWIDGLGVEDMSKLANNGMYPVCVVGGCHNCQFNVSVFNLLRIYEGFDEWYQYIWKGEISPECWGWWLARLKDAGSIATLGYTGLDYFAIGDYDNDSIPDCVQYYSGFCNVNFFKNYANGVKILGVIHANTLIDYINTHDVMKDNIHCKTVEEWVLLGDPTFVIG
;
A
#
# COMPACT_ATOMS: atom_id res chain seq x y z
N TYR A 1 4.12 11.73 -21.20
CA TYR A 1 4.64 13.04 -21.64
C TYR A 1 4.24 14.25 -20.79
N PHE A 2 2.99 14.43 -20.30
CA PHE A 2 2.68 15.66 -19.54
C PHE A 2 3.60 15.89 -18.33
N ILE A 3 3.81 14.86 -17.50
CA ILE A 3 4.68 14.93 -16.31
C ILE A 3 6.13 15.22 -16.72
N LYS A 4 6.68 14.48 -17.70
CA LYS A 4 7.98 14.78 -18.32
C LYS A 4 8.14 16.26 -18.69
N ASN A 5 7.20 16.81 -19.45
CA ASN A 5 7.26 18.21 -19.86
C ASN A 5 7.17 19.15 -18.66
N ALA A 6 6.36 18.84 -17.66
CA ALA A 6 6.27 19.65 -16.44
C ALA A 6 7.56 19.62 -15.61
N ILE A 7 8.29 18.49 -15.59
CA ILE A 7 9.63 18.41 -15.00
C ILE A 7 10.59 19.31 -15.77
N GLU A 8 10.64 19.20 -17.10
CA GLU A 8 11.60 19.94 -17.93
C GLU A 8 11.33 21.45 -18.01
N GLU A 9 10.05 21.85 -18.03
CA GLU A 9 9.65 23.25 -18.20
C GLU A 9 9.49 23.97 -16.86
N TRP A 10 8.99 23.28 -15.83
CA TRP A 10 8.61 23.90 -14.55
C TRP A 10 9.43 23.40 -13.36
N GLY A 11 10.19 22.30 -13.51
CA GLY A 11 10.98 21.73 -12.42
C GLY A 11 10.12 21.18 -11.29
N ILE A 12 8.99 20.55 -11.62
CA ILE A 12 8.14 19.93 -10.59
C ILE A 12 8.86 18.76 -9.92
N GLU A 13 8.66 18.61 -8.61
CA GLU A 13 9.15 17.47 -7.83
C GLU A 13 8.00 16.61 -7.30
N TYR A 14 6.77 17.14 -7.26
CA TYR A 14 5.60 16.48 -6.66
C TYR A 14 4.45 16.40 -7.67
N VAL A 15 3.81 15.24 -7.74
CA VAL A 15 2.61 14.99 -8.55
C VAL A 15 1.51 14.41 -7.68
N MET A 16 0.42 15.15 -7.50
CA MET A 16 -0.79 14.64 -6.85
C MET A 16 -1.84 14.24 -7.89
N LEU A 17 -2.15 12.95 -7.97
CA LEU A 17 -3.18 12.39 -8.83
C LEU A 17 -4.54 12.51 -8.14
N VAL A 18 -5.47 13.29 -8.70
CA VAL A 18 -6.80 13.50 -8.07
C VAL A 18 -7.89 12.89 -8.94
N GLY A 19 -8.41 11.73 -8.52
CA GLY A 19 -9.50 11.03 -9.18
C GLY A 19 -9.43 9.51 -9.04
N GLY A 20 -10.59 8.88 -8.86
CA GLY A 20 -10.75 7.42 -8.82
C GLY A 20 -11.69 6.86 -9.91
N ARG A 21 -12.06 5.59 -9.75
CA ARG A 21 -12.99 4.89 -10.65
C ARG A 21 -14.41 5.47 -10.53
N GLN A 22 -14.94 5.97 -11.63
CA GLN A 22 -16.28 6.54 -11.75
C GLN A 22 -17.28 5.56 -12.38
N GLY A 23 -17.38 4.38 -11.77
CA GLY A 23 -18.21 3.28 -12.22
C GLY A 23 -17.72 2.63 -13.51
N GLY A 24 -18.66 2.25 -14.38
CA GLY A 24 -18.37 1.52 -15.61
C GLY A 24 -18.54 0.02 -15.45
N VAL A 25 -19.71 -0.46 -15.86
CA VAL A 25 -20.07 -1.90 -15.82
C VAL A 25 -19.27 -2.65 -16.88
N PHE A 26 -19.39 -2.25 -18.15
CA PHE A 26 -18.72 -2.90 -19.29
C PHE A 26 -17.24 -2.55 -19.45
N LYS A 27 -16.88 -1.33 -19.03
CA LYS A 27 -15.50 -0.83 -19.05
C LYS A 27 -15.36 0.20 -17.94
N GLU A 28 -14.27 0.12 -17.20
CA GLU A 28 -13.98 1.09 -16.16
C GLU A 28 -13.90 2.50 -16.73
N ARG A 29 -14.48 3.45 -16.00
CA ARG A 29 -14.36 4.87 -16.31
C ARG A 29 -13.55 5.53 -15.22
N TRP A 30 -12.57 6.35 -15.60
CA TRP A 30 -11.63 6.98 -14.69
C TRP A 30 -11.73 8.50 -14.74
N LEU A 31 -11.74 9.15 -13.57
CA LEU A 31 -11.61 10.61 -13.46
C LEU A 31 -10.17 11.06 -13.64
N MET A 32 -9.23 10.27 -13.12
CA MET A 32 -7.80 10.39 -13.34
C MET A 32 -7.30 9.07 -13.91
N PRO A 33 -6.61 9.07 -15.08
CA PRO A 33 -6.05 7.85 -15.66
C PRO A 33 -5.21 7.03 -14.68
N VAL A 34 -5.10 5.74 -15.00
CA VAL A 34 -4.35 4.74 -14.27
C VAL A 34 -3.48 3.94 -15.24
N ARG A 35 -2.43 3.29 -14.74
CA ARG A 35 -1.67 2.29 -15.49
C ARG A 35 -1.93 0.92 -14.89
N TYR A 36 -2.16 -0.05 -15.76
CA TYR A 36 -2.13 -1.47 -15.43
C TYR A 36 -0.80 -2.04 -15.89
N THR A 37 -0.17 -2.83 -15.03
CA THR A 37 0.99 -3.68 -15.33
C THR A 37 0.51 -4.96 -16.00
N ASN A 38 1.41 -5.68 -16.68
CA ASN A 38 1.14 -6.98 -17.29
C ASN A 38 2.19 -8.01 -16.86
N LEU A 39 2.67 -7.86 -15.62
CA LEU A 39 3.56 -8.81 -14.95
C LEU A 39 2.71 -9.95 -14.40
N ASP A 40 2.97 -11.16 -14.91
CA ASP A 40 2.35 -12.40 -14.46
C ASP A 40 3.27 -13.11 -13.46
N ASP A 41 2.86 -13.12 -12.20
CA ASP A 41 3.56 -13.79 -11.09
C ASP A 41 3.34 -15.32 -11.11
N ASN A 42 2.54 -15.84 -12.05
CA ASN A 42 2.11 -17.23 -12.17
C ASN A 42 1.36 -17.76 -10.92
N SER A 43 0.79 -16.88 -10.11
CA SER A 43 -0.06 -17.23 -8.96
C SER A 43 -1.36 -17.93 -9.36
N ASN A 44 -1.79 -17.78 -10.63
CA ASN A 44 -3.14 -18.08 -11.11
C ASN A 44 -4.24 -17.23 -10.44
N TRP A 45 -3.88 -16.16 -9.73
CA TRP A 45 -4.81 -15.24 -9.09
C TRP A 45 -5.04 -13.98 -9.93
N GLU A 46 -3.96 -13.39 -10.42
CA GLU A 46 -3.95 -12.18 -11.23
C GLU A 46 -2.90 -12.25 -12.34
N THR A 47 -3.02 -11.36 -13.32
CA THR A 47 -2.09 -11.28 -14.48
C THR A 47 -1.65 -9.83 -14.74
N GLY A 48 -1.92 -8.95 -13.78
CA GLY A 48 -1.68 -7.52 -13.86
C GLY A 48 -2.44 -6.78 -12.76
N TYR A 49 -1.91 -5.65 -12.35
CA TYR A 49 -2.41 -4.84 -11.25
C TYR A 49 -2.18 -3.36 -11.56
N LEU A 50 -2.72 -2.47 -10.74
CA LEU A 50 -2.51 -1.03 -10.91
C LEU A 50 -1.08 -0.65 -10.53
N SER A 51 -0.50 0.35 -11.19
CA SER A 51 0.75 0.96 -10.72
C SER A 51 0.70 2.46 -10.95
N ASP A 52 0.76 3.21 -9.85
CA ASP A 52 0.97 4.67 -9.96
C ASP A 52 2.46 5.01 -10.13
N LEU A 53 3.39 4.07 -9.88
CA LEU A 53 4.83 4.26 -10.12
C LEU A 53 5.10 4.62 -11.58
N TYR A 54 4.32 4.10 -12.53
CA TYR A 54 4.38 4.50 -13.95
C TYR A 54 4.33 6.01 -14.20
N PHE A 55 3.66 6.76 -13.33
CA PHE A 55 3.57 8.22 -13.46
C PHE A 55 4.74 8.95 -12.80
N ALA A 56 5.50 8.26 -11.94
CA ALA A 56 6.66 8.78 -11.23
C ALA A 56 7.99 8.38 -11.89
N ASP A 57 8.10 7.16 -12.41
CA ASP A 57 9.20 6.69 -13.25
C ASP A 57 9.04 7.26 -14.65
N VAL A 58 9.80 8.32 -14.94
CA VAL A 58 9.68 9.14 -16.15
C VAL A 58 10.90 8.97 -17.06
N TYR A 59 12.06 8.68 -16.50
CA TYR A 59 13.32 8.62 -17.20
C TYR A 59 14.09 7.35 -16.86
N LYS A 60 14.79 6.83 -17.87
CA LYS A 60 15.80 5.78 -17.69
C LYS A 60 17.12 6.11 -18.34
N TYR A 61 18.15 5.38 -17.94
CA TYR A 61 19.43 5.38 -18.63
C TYR A 61 19.49 4.31 -19.72
N GLU A 62 19.64 4.74 -20.97
CA GLU A 62 19.86 3.86 -22.12
C GLU A 62 21.13 4.31 -22.87
N ASP A 63 22.11 3.41 -23.00
CA ASP A 63 23.40 3.67 -23.65
C ASP A 63 24.11 4.96 -23.15
N GLY A 64 23.98 5.25 -21.85
CA GLY A 64 24.57 6.42 -21.20
C GLY A 64 23.83 7.74 -21.46
N ASN A 65 22.64 7.69 -22.05
CA ASN A 65 21.75 8.84 -22.26
C ASN A 65 20.49 8.71 -21.41
N ILE A 66 19.94 9.85 -20.98
CA ILE A 66 18.64 9.91 -20.32
C ILE A 66 17.57 9.90 -21.41
N VAL A 67 16.69 8.90 -21.38
CA VAL A 67 15.55 8.74 -22.31
C VAL A 67 14.26 8.62 -21.51
N PHE A 68 13.10 8.77 -22.18
CA PHE A 68 11.80 8.60 -21.53
C PHE A 68 11.56 7.12 -21.24
N GLU A 69 11.15 6.79 -20.02
CA GLU A 69 10.71 5.45 -19.65
C GLU A 69 9.20 5.32 -19.94
N ASP A 70 8.87 4.46 -20.90
CA ASP A 70 7.51 4.28 -21.39
C ASP A 70 6.84 3.00 -20.90
N TRP A 71 7.58 2.16 -20.17
CA TRP A 71 7.20 0.82 -19.69
C TRP A 71 6.82 -0.15 -20.80
N ASP A 72 7.27 0.07 -22.04
CA ASP A 72 6.98 -0.79 -23.21
C ASP A 72 8.26 -0.91 -24.06
N SER A 73 9.29 -1.50 -23.46
CA SER A 73 10.66 -1.57 -24.00
C SER A 73 10.77 -2.32 -25.34
N ASN A 74 9.78 -3.14 -25.68
CA ASN A 74 9.71 -3.83 -26.95
C ASN A 74 8.68 -3.24 -27.94
N GLY A 75 7.94 -2.21 -27.54
CA GLY A 75 7.06 -1.41 -28.38
C GLY A 75 5.81 -2.15 -28.88
N ASN A 76 5.33 -3.14 -28.14
CA ASN A 76 4.17 -3.95 -28.52
C ASN A 76 2.83 -3.41 -27.97
N GLY A 77 2.88 -2.36 -27.12
CA GLY A 77 1.72 -1.73 -26.50
C GLY A 77 1.20 -2.43 -25.24
N VAL A 78 1.93 -3.41 -24.71
CA VAL A 78 1.69 -4.10 -23.44
C VAL A 78 2.68 -3.55 -22.44
N PHE A 79 2.19 -2.90 -21.38
CA PHE A 79 3.03 -2.12 -20.48
C PHE A 79 3.45 -2.94 -19.27
N ALA A 80 4.72 -2.86 -18.88
CA ALA A 80 5.33 -3.64 -17.80
C ALA A 80 4.98 -5.12 -17.93
N GLU A 81 5.18 -5.68 -19.12
CA GLU A 81 4.91 -7.09 -19.33
C GLU A 81 6.04 -7.93 -18.76
N TRP A 82 5.69 -9.00 -18.06
CA TRP A 82 6.65 -10.03 -17.71
C TRP A 82 5.92 -11.35 -17.68
N THR A 83 6.14 -12.13 -18.73
CA THR A 83 5.52 -13.44 -18.97
C THR A 83 6.59 -14.45 -19.34
N MET A 84 6.20 -15.71 -19.56
CA MET A 84 7.13 -16.71 -20.11
C MET A 84 7.68 -16.38 -21.51
N ARG A 85 7.05 -15.44 -22.25
CA ARG A 85 7.37 -15.19 -23.67
C ARG A 85 7.96 -13.82 -23.96
N ALA A 86 7.65 -12.85 -23.12
CA ALA A 86 8.04 -11.47 -23.31
C ALA A 86 8.25 -10.81 -21.94
N LYS A 87 9.17 -9.85 -21.91
CA LYS A 87 9.57 -9.16 -20.70
C LYS A 87 10.01 -7.74 -21.06
N ASP A 88 9.49 -6.77 -20.34
CA ASP A 88 9.97 -5.40 -20.37
C ASP A 88 11.19 -5.19 -19.47
N THR A 89 12.05 -4.26 -19.89
CA THR A 89 13.17 -3.78 -19.09
C THR A 89 12.82 -2.42 -18.52
N LEU A 90 12.68 -2.35 -17.20
CA LEU A 90 12.31 -1.19 -16.41
C LEU A 90 13.43 -0.91 -15.41
N ASP A 91 13.70 0.36 -15.09
CA ASP A 91 14.59 0.69 -13.96
C ASP A 91 13.82 1.01 -12.67
N LEU A 92 12.53 1.39 -12.79
CA LEU A 92 11.57 1.60 -11.71
C LEU A 92 11.89 2.76 -10.76
N TYR A 93 12.86 3.62 -11.09
CA TYR A 93 13.25 4.72 -10.21
C TYR A 93 12.26 5.88 -10.31
N PRO A 94 11.59 6.28 -9.22
CA PRO A 94 10.72 7.45 -9.25
C PRO A 94 11.53 8.75 -9.41
N ASP A 95 11.23 9.54 -10.45
CA ASP A 95 11.80 10.87 -10.72
C ASP A 95 11.04 12.01 -10.05
N VAL A 96 9.80 11.75 -9.63
CA VAL A 96 8.95 12.69 -8.89
C VAL A 96 8.24 11.96 -7.75
N TYR A 97 7.96 12.70 -6.68
CA TYR A 97 7.19 12.21 -5.55
C TYR A 97 5.70 12.17 -5.90
N ILE A 98 5.10 10.98 -5.83
CA ILE A 98 3.72 10.77 -6.29
C ILE A 98 2.80 10.30 -5.17
N GLY A 99 1.55 10.76 -5.22
CA GLY A 99 0.48 10.25 -4.36
C GLY A 99 -0.87 10.43 -5.04
N ARG A 100 -1.84 9.59 -4.67
CA ARG A 100 -3.19 9.61 -5.23
C ARG A 100 -4.26 9.90 -4.19
N LEU A 101 -5.08 10.90 -4.49
CA LEU A 101 -6.40 11.06 -3.89
C LEU A 101 -7.43 10.37 -4.80
N ALA A 102 -7.81 9.12 -4.49
CA ALA A 102 -8.69 8.30 -5.34
C ALA A 102 -10.17 8.71 -5.29
N CYS A 103 -10.44 10.01 -5.09
CA CYS A 103 -11.78 10.60 -4.99
C CYS A 103 -12.63 10.33 -6.23
N ARG A 104 -13.85 9.84 -6.05
CA ARG A 104 -14.81 9.52 -7.12
C ARG A 104 -15.79 10.65 -7.40
N ASN A 105 -15.78 11.69 -6.59
CA ASN A 105 -16.66 12.85 -6.70
C ASN A 105 -16.10 14.07 -5.94
N VAL A 106 -16.69 15.24 -6.18
CA VAL A 106 -16.30 16.51 -5.55
C VAL A 106 -16.50 16.51 -4.03
N TRP A 107 -17.44 15.73 -3.50
CA TRP A 107 -17.67 15.67 -2.06
C TRP A 107 -16.51 14.98 -1.35
N GLU A 108 -16.03 13.85 -1.86
CA GLU A 108 -14.81 13.18 -1.35
C GLU A 108 -13.58 14.08 -1.43
N VAL A 109 -13.38 14.80 -2.54
CA VAL A 109 -12.29 15.80 -2.63
C VAL A 109 -12.37 16.80 -1.48
N LYS A 110 -13.57 17.35 -1.22
CA LYS A 110 -13.75 18.31 -0.12
C LYS A 110 -13.46 17.70 1.25
N MET A 111 -13.88 16.45 1.50
CA MET A 111 -13.62 15.78 2.77
C MET A 111 -12.12 15.60 3.00
N VAL A 112 -11.43 15.01 2.03
CA VAL A 112 -10.01 14.69 2.16
C VAL A 112 -9.15 15.95 2.23
N VAL A 113 -9.42 16.95 1.38
CA VAL A 113 -8.68 18.22 1.41
C VAL A 113 -8.90 18.96 2.74
N ASN A 114 -10.13 19.01 3.26
CA ASN A 114 -10.38 19.64 4.56
C ASN A 114 -9.65 18.90 5.69
N LYS A 115 -9.59 17.57 5.62
CA LYS A 115 -8.88 16.74 6.60
C LYS A 115 -7.36 16.96 6.55
N ILE A 116 -6.78 17.07 5.36
CA ILE A 116 -5.36 17.45 5.16
C ILE A 116 -5.09 18.82 5.78
N ILE A 117 -5.91 19.83 5.44
CA ILE A 117 -5.77 21.19 5.99
C ILE A 117 -5.92 21.18 7.51
N GLU A 118 -6.87 20.43 8.07
CA GLU A 118 -7.03 20.30 9.52
C GLU A 118 -5.76 19.75 10.17
N TYR A 119 -5.24 18.63 9.65
CA TYR A 119 -4.03 18.00 10.17
C TYR A 119 -2.84 18.97 10.15
N GLU A 120 -2.55 19.59 8.99
CA GLU A 120 -1.41 20.50 8.81
C GLU A 120 -1.48 21.74 9.72
N ASN A 121 -2.69 22.16 10.14
CA ASN A 121 -2.89 23.28 11.04
C ASN A 121 -2.96 22.90 12.53
N SER A 122 -2.89 21.61 12.86
CA SER A 122 -3.10 21.10 14.23
C SER A 122 -1.81 20.82 15.01
N ASN A 123 -0.63 20.94 14.39
CA ASN A 123 0.67 20.60 14.97
C ASN A 123 0.72 19.21 15.66
N PRO A 124 0.37 18.11 14.96
CA PRO A 124 0.28 16.76 15.53
C PRO A 124 1.47 16.29 16.34
N ALA A 125 2.71 16.57 15.92
CA ALA A 125 3.94 16.15 16.59
C ALA A 125 4.05 16.66 18.04
N SER A 126 3.31 17.72 18.39
CA SER A 126 3.23 18.26 19.74
C SER A 126 2.12 17.65 20.61
N GLN A 127 1.27 16.81 20.02
CA GLN A 127 0.14 16.20 20.69
C GLN A 127 0.47 14.77 21.11
N GLU A 128 0.02 14.38 22.31
CA GLU A 128 0.36 13.08 22.92
C GLU A 128 -0.04 11.89 22.04
N TRP A 129 -1.18 11.97 21.35
CA TRP A 129 -1.67 10.88 20.49
C TRP A 129 -0.71 10.56 19.34
N PHE A 130 0.05 11.55 18.87
CA PHE A 130 0.95 11.34 17.72
C PHE A 130 2.09 10.40 18.08
N LYS A 131 2.52 10.35 19.35
CA LYS A 131 3.61 9.47 19.80
C LYS A 131 3.19 8.03 20.02
N ARG A 132 1.97 7.65 19.62
CA ARG A 132 1.51 6.26 19.65
C ARG A 132 1.63 5.65 18.25
N MET A 133 2.15 4.43 18.19
CA MET A 133 2.22 3.59 16.99
C MET A 133 1.41 2.32 17.25
N VAL A 134 0.28 2.18 16.57
CA VAL A 134 -0.57 0.98 16.65
C VAL A 134 -0.02 -0.05 15.66
N LEU A 135 0.29 -1.24 16.17
CA LEU A 135 0.94 -2.34 15.45
C LEU A 135 -0.02 -3.53 15.45
N VAL A 136 -0.63 -3.82 14.31
CA VAL A 136 -1.59 -4.91 14.13
C VAL A 136 -0.91 -6.01 13.31
N GLY A 137 -0.88 -7.23 13.83
CA GLY A 137 -0.17 -8.31 13.17
C GLY A 137 -0.36 -9.66 13.83
N GLY A 138 0.08 -10.70 13.15
CA GLY A 138 0.03 -12.06 13.64
C GLY A 138 0.99 -12.94 12.83
N ASP A 139 0.60 -14.19 12.68
CA ASP A 139 1.30 -15.18 11.87
C ASP A 139 0.73 -15.11 10.45
N SER A 140 1.49 -14.60 9.49
CA SER A 140 1.05 -14.45 8.09
C SER A 140 1.28 -15.75 7.32
N TRP A 141 2.20 -16.60 7.78
CA TRP A 141 2.45 -17.92 7.23
C TRP A 141 2.69 -18.94 8.34
N PRO A 142 1.62 -19.50 8.93
CA PRO A 142 1.66 -20.34 10.13
C PRO A 142 2.23 -21.75 9.90
N ASP A 143 3.41 -21.84 9.31
CA ASP A 143 4.21 -23.06 9.21
C ASP A 143 4.74 -23.42 10.60
N ALA A 144 4.56 -24.67 11.01
CA ALA A 144 5.03 -25.16 12.30
C ALA A 144 6.57 -25.14 12.46
N ASN A 145 7.32 -24.95 11.37
CA ASN A 145 8.78 -24.92 11.35
C ASN A 145 9.35 -23.51 11.20
N ASP A 146 8.53 -22.50 10.90
CA ASP A 146 8.98 -21.12 10.92
C ASP A 146 8.91 -20.59 12.37
N PRO A 147 10.01 -20.13 12.99
CA PRO A 147 9.96 -19.53 14.31
C PRO A 147 9.37 -18.11 14.34
N TYR A 148 9.13 -17.49 13.20
CA TYR A 148 8.69 -16.10 13.08
C TYR A 148 7.17 -15.98 12.88
N TYR A 149 6.61 -14.89 13.38
CA TYR A 149 5.25 -14.45 13.05
C TYR A 149 5.42 -13.15 12.29
N GLU A 150 5.30 -13.18 10.96
CA GLU A 150 5.81 -12.14 10.07
C GLU A 150 5.32 -10.75 10.48
N GLY A 151 4.02 -10.59 10.69
CA GLY A 151 3.46 -9.29 11.02
C GLY A 151 3.85 -8.77 12.40
N GLU A 152 4.20 -9.65 13.34
CA GLU A 152 4.77 -9.24 14.62
C GLU A 152 6.26 -8.89 14.50
N GLU A 153 7.04 -9.61 13.69
CA GLU A 153 8.46 -9.33 13.46
C GLU A 153 8.68 -8.03 12.70
N GLU A 154 7.91 -7.78 11.65
CA GLU A 154 7.89 -6.48 10.96
C GLU A 154 7.49 -5.36 11.92
N GLY A 155 6.45 -5.58 12.74
CA GLY A 155 6.02 -4.63 13.76
C GLY A 155 7.11 -4.30 14.79
N LYS A 156 7.89 -5.31 15.22
CA LYS A 156 9.06 -5.13 16.11
C LYS A 156 10.15 -4.32 15.42
N ALA A 157 10.49 -4.67 14.19
CA ALA A 157 11.53 -3.99 13.42
C ALA A 157 11.17 -2.52 13.16
N ALA A 158 9.95 -2.24 12.70
CA ALA A 158 9.42 -0.90 12.50
C ALA A 158 9.48 -0.07 13.79
N LEU A 159 8.97 -0.59 14.90
CA LEU A 159 8.98 0.10 16.19
C LEU A 159 10.40 0.39 16.69
N SER A 160 11.38 -0.49 16.40
CA SER A 160 12.76 -0.31 16.84
C SER A 160 13.45 0.94 16.26
N TYR A 161 12.99 1.43 15.12
CA TYR A 161 13.45 2.70 14.53
C TYR A 161 12.74 3.92 15.12
N MET A 162 11.56 3.74 15.71
CA MET A 162 10.65 4.82 16.08
C MET A 162 10.91 5.33 17.50
N ASP A 163 12.13 5.80 17.75
CA ASP A 163 12.55 6.33 19.04
C ASP A 163 11.57 7.40 19.57
N GLY A 164 11.11 7.20 20.81
CA GLY A 164 10.16 8.09 21.48
C GLY A 164 8.69 7.84 21.11
N PHE A 165 8.37 6.80 20.34
CA PHE A 165 7.00 6.31 20.17
C PHE A 165 6.67 5.19 21.16
N GLU A 166 5.42 5.18 21.63
CA GLU A 166 4.79 4.09 22.37
C GLU A 166 4.21 3.08 21.37
N GLY A 167 4.68 1.83 21.40
CA GLY A 167 4.15 0.76 20.58
C GLY A 167 2.94 0.09 21.22
N ILE A 168 1.76 0.24 20.60
CA ILE A 168 0.50 -0.41 20.99
C ILE A 168 0.35 -1.67 20.15
N LYS A 169 0.70 -2.81 20.75
CA LYS A 169 0.73 -4.12 20.09
C LYS A 169 -0.66 -4.75 20.14
N ILE A 170 -1.25 -4.92 18.97
CA ILE A 170 -2.53 -5.60 18.73
C ILE A 170 -2.18 -6.87 17.95
N TRP A 171 -1.70 -7.85 18.71
CA TRP A 171 -1.07 -9.08 18.20
C TRP A 171 -1.82 -10.33 18.60
N THR A 172 -1.85 -11.31 17.69
CA THR A 172 -2.49 -12.61 17.96
C THR A 172 -1.70 -13.43 18.98
N SER A 173 -0.36 -13.39 18.98
CA SER A 173 0.45 -14.12 19.98
C SER A 173 0.26 -13.60 21.42
N LEU A 174 -0.10 -12.32 21.55
CA LEU A 174 -0.39 -11.68 22.83
C LEU A 174 -1.86 -11.83 23.26
N GLY A 175 -2.73 -12.34 22.39
CA GLY A 175 -4.19 -12.36 22.61
C GLY A 175 -4.80 -10.96 22.70
N THR A 176 -4.12 -9.96 22.12
CA THR A 176 -4.56 -8.56 22.09
C THR A 176 -5.25 -8.18 20.79
N LEU A 177 -5.11 -9.03 19.76
CA LEU A 177 -5.94 -9.04 18.56
C LEU A 177 -6.91 -10.24 18.64
N THR A 178 -8.18 -9.94 18.85
CA THR A 178 -9.27 -10.93 18.89
C THR A 178 -10.39 -10.60 17.90
N GLY A 179 -10.36 -9.39 17.33
CA GLY A 179 -11.24 -8.96 16.25
C GLY A 179 -11.09 -7.47 15.93
N PRO A 180 -11.95 -6.94 15.04
CA PRO A 180 -11.90 -5.56 14.59
C PRO A 180 -11.99 -4.52 15.71
N GLU A 181 -12.71 -4.84 16.78
CA GLU A 181 -12.96 -3.91 17.87
C GLU A 181 -11.69 -3.55 18.64
N ASP A 182 -10.71 -4.45 18.72
CA ASP A 182 -9.41 -4.16 19.36
C ASP A 182 -8.65 -3.09 18.58
N VAL A 183 -8.69 -3.18 17.25
CA VAL A 183 -8.09 -2.19 16.35
C VAL A 183 -8.84 -0.86 16.40
N ILE A 184 -10.19 -0.90 16.35
CA ILE A 184 -11.03 0.31 16.44
C ILE A 184 -10.75 1.05 17.74
N ASN A 185 -10.70 0.35 18.88
CA ASN A 185 -10.43 0.96 20.18
C ASN A 185 -9.05 1.62 20.22
N ALA A 186 -8.02 0.92 19.75
CA ALA A 186 -6.65 1.45 19.72
C ALA A 186 -6.52 2.70 18.83
N VAL A 187 -7.16 2.70 17.65
CA VAL A 187 -7.16 3.85 16.74
C VAL A 187 -7.98 5.01 17.31
N ASN A 188 -9.11 4.74 17.97
CA ASN A 188 -9.97 5.75 18.58
C ASN A 188 -9.30 6.50 19.75
N GLU A 189 -8.36 5.87 20.45
CA GLU A 189 -7.49 6.53 21.42
C GLU A 189 -6.48 7.50 20.78
N GLY A 190 -6.31 7.43 19.45
CA GLY A 190 -5.40 8.23 18.66
C GLY A 190 -4.01 7.60 18.51
N CYS A 191 -3.46 7.68 17.30
CA CYS A 191 -2.10 7.26 16.97
C CYS A 191 -1.52 8.10 15.82
N GLY A 192 -0.21 8.34 15.84
CA GLY A 192 0.49 9.00 14.73
C GLY A 192 0.74 8.04 13.57
N PHE A 193 0.97 6.77 13.90
CA PHE A 193 1.18 5.70 12.93
C PHE A 193 0.28 4.50 13.24
N LEU A 194 -0.21 3.91 12.16
CA LEU A 194 -0.98 2.68 12.17
C LEU A 194 -0.30 1.72 11.19
N PHE A 195 0.11 0.57 11.68
CA PHE A 195 0.81 -0.43 10.88
C PHE A 195 0.08 -1.76 10.98
N PHE A 196 -0.24 -2.34 9.83
CA PHE A 196 -0.77 -3.69 9.69
C PHE A 196 0.21 -4.54 8.88
N ASP A 197 0.40 -5.79 9.25
CA ASP A 197 0.98 -6.81 8.37
C ASP A 197 0.34 -8.19 8.58
N GLY A 198 -0.12 -8.79 7.48
CA GLY A 198 -1.05 -9.91 7.46
C GLY A 198 -1.61 -10.17 6.05
N HIS A 199 -2.81 -10.76 5.98
CA HIS A 199 -3.52 -11.04 4.73
C HIS A 199 -4.56 -9.97 4.42
N GLY A 200 -4.83 -9.77 3.13
CA GLY A 200 -5.71 -8.73 2.66
C GLY A 200 -6.57 -9.13 1.47
N ASN A 201 -7.65 -8.38 1.31
CA ASN A 201 -8.30 -8.15 0.03
C ASN A 201 -8.86 -6.70 0.02
N PRO A 202 -9.50 -6.23 -1.06
CA PRO A 202 -10.01 -4.86 -1.13
C PRO A 202 -11.11 -4.51 -0.12
N MET A 203 -11.67 -5.50 0.59
CA MET A 203 -12.72 -5.31 1.61
C MET A 203 -12.23 -5.51 3.04
N ASN A 204 -11.27 -6.41 3.26
CA ASN A 204 -10.93 -6.90 4.60
C ASN A 204 -9.42 -7.08 4.77
N TRP A 205 -9.02 -7.12 6.04
CA TRP A 205 -7.69 -7.50 6.48
C TRP A 205 -7.83 -8.51 7.62
N ALA A 206 -6.99 -9.54 7.64
CA ALA A 206 -7.00 -10.59 8.67
C ALA A 206 -5.61 -11.23 8.82
N THR A 207 -5.40 -12.03 9.87
CA THR A 207 -4.15 -12.78 10.11
C THR A 207 -4.43 -14.06 10.90
N HIS A 208 -3.43 -14.91 11.05
CA HIS A 208 -3.55 -16.13 11.85
C HIS A 208 -2.99 -15.98 13.28
N PRO A 209 -3.49 -16.78 14.23
CA PRO A 209 -2.77 -17.08 15.47
C PRO A 209 -1.47 -17.86 15.19
N PRO A 210 -0.52 -17.84 16.14
CA PRO A 210 0.71 -18.62 16.04
C PRO A 210 0.51 -20.09 15.66
N HIS A 211 1.11 -20.49 14.53
CA HIS A 211 1.09 -21.85 13.99
C HIS A 211 -0.31 -22.46 13.80
N ASP A 212 -1.31 -21.62 13.48
CA ASP A 212 -2.70 -22.06 13.23
C ASP A 212 -3.27 -21.49 11.92
N GLU A 213 -3.01 -22.19 10.81
CA GLU A 213 -3.51 -21.86 9.46
C GLU A 213 -5.04 -21.92 9.34
N GLU A 214 -5.72 -22.70 10.18
CA GLU A 214 -7.17 -22.93 10.07
C GLU A 214 -7.98 -21.80 10.70
N THR A 215 -7.40 -21.11 11.68
CA THR A 215 -8.08 -20.02 12.41
C THR A 215 -7.73 -18.67 11.79
N TRP A 216 -8.76 -17.92 11.38
CA TRP A 216 -8.64 -16.54 10.92
C TRP A 216 -9.09 -15.57 12.02
N ILE A 217 -8.28 -14.54 12.28
CA ILE A 217 -8.63 -13.42 13.15
C ILE A 217 -8.71 -12.14 12.32
N ASP A 218 -9.91 -11.59 12.21
CA ASP A 218 -10.16 -10.36 11.45
C ASP A 218 -9.57 -9.14 12.17
N GLY A 219 -8.90 -8.28 11.41
CA GLY A 219 -8.54 -6.91 11.81
C GLY A 219 -9.64 -5.95 11.39
N LEU A 220 -9.37 -4.98 10.51
CA LEU A 220 -10.42 -4.07 10.02
C LEU A 220 -11.04 -4.57 8.70
N GLY A 221 -12.37 -4.59 8.63
CA GLY A 221 -13.11 -4.57 7.36
C GLY A 221 -13.56 -3.16 6.96
N VAL A 222 -13.88 -2.98 5.67
CA VAL A 222 -14.49 -1.74 5.13
C VAL A 222 -15.78 -1.37 5.88
N GLU A 223 -16.53 -2.36 6.35
CA GLU A 223 -17.74 -2.15 7.15
C GLU A 223 -17.45 -1.65 8.57
N ASP A 224 -16.35 -2.10 9.17
CA ASP A 224 -15.92 -1.72 10.51
C ASP A 224 -15.41 -0.29 10.60
N MET A 225 -14.80 0.22 9.53
CA MET A 225 -14.23 1.57 9.49
C MET A 225 -15.25 2.68 9.78
N SER A 226 -16.56 2.41 9.64
CA SER A 226 -17.63 3.33 10.05
C SER A 226 -17.71 3.57 11.57
N LYS A 227 -17.09 2.70 12.38
CA LYS A 227 -17.02 2.78 13.84
C LYS A 227 -15.81 3.58 14.35
N LEU A 228 -14.90 3.98 13.46
CA LEU A 228 -13.77 4.82 13.82
C LEU A 228 -14.26 6.23 14.22
N ALA A 229 -13.66 6.76 15.27
CA ALA A 229 -14.04 7.99 15.96
C ALA A 229 -12.82 8.85 16.37
N ASN A 230 -11.66 8.61 15.75
CA ASN A 230 -10.39 9.32 15.95
C ASN A 230 -10.36 10.70 15.28
N ASN A 231 -11.41 11.50 15.47
CA ASN A 231 -11.55 12.82 14.86
C ASN A 231 -10.38 13.75 15.25
N GLY A 232 -9.74 14.37 14.26
CA GLY A 232 -8.54 15.20 14.44
C GLY A 232 -7.25 14.44 14.78
N MET A 233 -7.27 13.11 14.85
CA MET A 233 -6.14 12.25 15.22
C MET A 233 -5.88 11.20 14.13
N TYR A 234 -5.55 11.68 12.93
CA TYR A 234 -5.49 10.86 11.72
C TYR A 234 -4.08 10.25 11.52
N PRO A 235 -3.86 8.94 11.75
CA PRO A 235 -2.56 8.33 11.53
C PRO A 235 -2.16 8.29 10.07
N VAL A 236 -0.85 8.17 9.80
CA VAL A 236 -0.37 7.59 8.54
C VAL A 236 -0.44 6.07 8.66
N CYS A 237 -1.12 5.42 7.72
CA CYS A 237 -1.29 3.97 7.69
C CYS A 237 -0.30 3.32 6.73
N VAL A 238 0.40 2.28 7.16
CA VAL A 238 1.13 1.33 6.31
C VAL A 238 0.43 -0.01 6.45
N VAL A 239 0.07 -0.66 5.35
CA VAL A 239 -0.62 -1.96 5.37
C VAL A 239 0.08 -2.97 4.47
N GLY A 240 0.60 -4.03 5.08
CA GLY A 240 0.91 -5.32 4.47
C GLY A 240 -0.35 -6.17 4.35
N GLY A 241 -0.53 -6.76 3.17
CA GLY A 241 -1.71 -7.51 2.79
C GLY A 241 -2.13 -7.30 1.34
N CYS A 242 -2.47 -8.40 0.68
CA CYS A 242 -2.88 -8.42 -0.72
C CYS A 242 -4.03 -7.44 -1.00
N HIS A 243 -3.90 -6.67 -2.08
CA HIS A 243 -4.96 -5.85 -2.68
C HIS A 243 -5.63 -4.83 -1.77
N ASN A 244 -5.11 -4.56 -0.56
CA ASN A 244 -5.74 -3.59 0.35
C ASN A 244 -5.80 -2.20 -0.27
N CYS A 245 -4.90 -1.87 -1.20
CA CYS A 245 -4.90 -0.63 -1.97
C CYS A 245 -5.37 -0.79 -3.43
N GLN A 246 -6.02 -1.89 -3.82
CA GLN A 246 -6.56 -2.12 -5.17
C GLN A 246 -7.69 -1.11 -5.54
N PHE A 247 -7.34 0.10 -5.94
CA PHE A 247 -8.28 1.21 -6.08
C PHE A 247 -9.16 1.18 -7.34
N ASN A 248 -9.09 0.11 -8.15
CA ASN A 248 -10.02 -0.16 -9.25
C ASN A 248 -11.28 -0.94 -8.86
N VAL A 249 -11.45 -1.38 -7.61
CA VAL A 249 -12.68 -2.10 -7.17
C VAL A 249 -13.94 -1.25 -7.22
N SER A 250 -15.12 -1.88 -7.29
CA SER A 250 -16.40 -1.16 -7.31
C SER A 250 -17.60 -2.09 -7.11
N VAL A 251 -18.61 -1.65 -6.35
CA VAL A 251 -19.92 -2.34 -6.22
C VAL A 251 -20.58 -2.68 -7.55
N PHE A 252 -20.32 -1.93 -8.63
CA PHE A 252 -20.83 -2.26 -9.96
C PHE A 252 -20.29 -3.55 -10.55
N ASN A 253 -19.21 -4.13 -9.99
CA ASN A 253 -18.73 -5.46 -10.37
C ASN A 253 -19.81 -6.54 -10.10
N LEU A 254 -20.73 -6.32 -9.16
CA LEU A 254 -21.90 -7.19 -8.96
C LEU A 254 -22.82 -7.29 -10.20
N LEU A 255 -22.82 -6.27 -11.07
CA LEU A 255 -23.63 -6.25 -12.28
C LEU A 255 -22.97 -6.98 -13.46
N ARG A 256 -21.74 -7.49 -13.28
CA ARG A 256 -20.95 -8.20 -14.30
C ARG A 256 -21.29 -9.68 -14.45
N ILE A 257 -22.47 -10.11 -14.00
CA ILE A 257 -22.94 -11.49 -14.17
C ILE A 257 -22.99 -11.97 -15.64
N TYR A 258 -23.01 -11.03 -16.59
CA TYR A 258 -22.94 -11.33 -18.02
C TYR A 258 -21.58 -11.90 -18.47
N GLU A 259 -20.52 -11.79 -17.65
CA GLU A 259 -19.18 -12.34 -17.91
C GLU A 259 -19.11 -13.86 -17.61
N GLY A 260 -20.17 -14.43 -17.05
CA GLY A 260 -20.27 -15.83 -16.66
C GLY A 260 -20.27 -15.98 -15.13
N PHE A 261 -20.87 -17.06 -14.63
CA PHE A 261 -21.03 -17.26 -13.19
C PHE A 261 -19.69 -17.40 -12.46
N ASP A 262 -18.75 -18.14 -13.04
CA ASP A 262 -17.45 -18.40 -12.40
C ASP A 262 -16.63 -17.11 -12.26
N GLU A 263 -16.56 -16.30 -13.32
CA GLU A 263 -15.91 -14.99 -13.29
C GLU A 263 -16.63 -14.01 -12.35
N TRP A 264 -17.96 -14.00 -12.41
CA TRP A 264 -18.76 -13.15 -11.52
C TRP A 264 -18.56 -13.49 -10.04
N TYR A 265 -18.46 -14.78 -9.71
CA TYR A 265 -18.20 -15.24 -8.36
C TYR A 265 -16.80 -14.84 -7.88
N GLN A 266 -15.80 -14.82 -8.76
CA GLN A 266 -14.46 -14.32 -8.42
C GLN A 266 -14.48 -12.86 -7.94
N TYR A 267 -15.27 -11.97 -8.55
CA TYR A 267 -15.40 -10.58 -8.05
C TYR A 267 -15.88 -10.53 -6.58
N ILE A 268 -16.76 -11.44 -6.19
CA ILE A 268 -17.28 -11.51 -4.81
C ILE A 268 -16.21 -12.07 -3.89
N TRP A 269 -15.64 -13.21 -4.25
CA TRP A 269 -14.67 -13.93 -3.43
C TRP A 269 -13.36 -13.15 -3.24
N LYS A 270 -12.87 -12.46 -4.28
CA LYS A 270 -11.68 -11.59 -4.21
C LYS A 270 -11.96 -10.24 -3.55
N GLY A 271 -13.19 -9.94 -3.12
CA GLY A 271 -13.54 -8.66 -2.51
C GLY A 271 -13.62 -7.47 -3.49
N GLU A 272 -13.57 -7.70 -4.80
CA GLU A 272 -13.59 -6.64 -5.81
C GLU A 272 -14.94 -5.92 -5.95
N ILE A 273 -15.97 -6.40 -5.25
CA ILE A 273 -17.26 -5.73 -5.10
C ILE A 273 -17.26 -4.63 -4.03
N SER A 274 -16.13 -4.39 -3.37
CA SER A 274 -15.98 -3.30 -2.40
C SER A 274 -16.44 -1.96 -2.99
N PRO A 275 -17.09 -1.07 -2.21
CA PRO A 275 -17.42 0.27 -2.70
C PRO A 275 -16.17 1.03 -3.12
N GLU A 276 -15.11 1.03 -2.32
CA GLU A 276 -13.75 1.47 -2.65
C GLU A 276 -12.78 0.60 -1.84
N CYS A 277 -11.51 0.47 -2.25
CA CYS A 277 -10.58 -0.42 -1.56
C CYS A 277 -10.34 -0.03 -0.10
N TRP A 278 -9.98 -1.02 0.72
CA TRP A 278 -9.68 -0.90 2.14
C TRP A 278 -8.83 0.34 2.47
N GLY A 279 -7.71 0.52 1.78
CA GLY A 279 -6.76 1.60 2.05
C GLY A 279 -7.31 2.98 1.73
N TRP A 280 -8.02 3.14 0.62
CA TRP A 280 -8.68 4.41 0.29
C TRP A 280 -9.89 4.67 1.19
N TRP A 281 -10.64 3.63 1.55
CA TRP A 281 -11.80 3.76 2.42
C TRP A 281 -11.40 4.30 3.79
N LEU A 282 -10.29 3.82 4.34
CA LEU A 282 -9.70 4.34 5.58
C LEU A 282 -9.25 5.80 5.42
N ALA A 283 -8.55 6.14 4.33
CA ALA A 283 -7.99 7.46 4.09
C ALA A 283 -9.03 8.52 3.71
N ARG A 284 -10.19 8.15 3.17
CA ARG A 284 -11.20 9.12 2.70
C ARG A 284 -12.23 9.54 3.77
N LEU A 285 -12.28 8.85 4.91
CA LEU A 285 -13.26 9.12 5.97
C LEU A 285 -13.20 10.59 6.40
N LYS A 286 -14.37 11.22 6.58
CA LYS A 286 -14.47 12.67 6.77
C LYS A 286 -13.83 13.17 8.08
N ASP A 287 -14.22 12.54 9.18
CA ASP A 287 -13.90 12.98 10.56
C ASP A 287 -13.28 11.81 11.36
N ALA A 288 -12.64 10.85 10.67
CA ALA A 288 -12.03 9.64 11.25
C ALA A 288 -11.06 9.01 10.23
N GLY A 289 -10.52 7.84 10.57
CA GLY A 289 -9.65 7.05 9.69
C GLY A 289 -8.23 7.57 9.62
N SER A 290 -7.52 7.26 8.56
CA SER A 290 -6.14 7.70 8.33
C SER A 290 -6.08 9.02 7.55
N ILE A 291 -4.92 9.67 7.56
CA ILE A 291 -4.64 10.82 6.68
C ILE A 291 -4.13 10.39 5.30
N ALA A 292 -3.46 9.23 5.27
CA ALA A 292 -2.96 8.57 4.08
C ALA A 292 -2.77 7.07 4.37
N THR A 293 -2.75 6.26 3.32
CA THR A 293 -2.46 4.82 3.40
C THR A 293 -1.41 4.44 2.36
N LEU A 294 -0.41 3.68 2.75
CA LEU A 294 0.54 3.00 1.87
C LEU A 294 0.26 1.50 1.87
N GLY A 295 0.28 0.86 0.71
CA GLY A 295 0.05 -0.58 0.60
C GLY A 295 -0.03 -1.05 -0.85
N TYR A 296 -0.50 -2.28 -1.04
CA TYR A 296 -0.33 -3.03 -2.28
C TYR A 296 -1.60 -3.01 -3.14
N THR A 297 -1.45 -2.78 -4.44
CA THR A 297 -2.54 -2.82 -5.41
C THR A 297 -2.81 -4.21 -5.99
N GLY A 298 -1.86 -5.14 -5.86
CA GLY A 298 -1.93 -6.53 -6.30
C GLY A 298 -1.70 -7.51 -5.15
N LEU A 299 -1.34 -8.75 -5.49
CA LEU A 299 -0.87 -9.75 -4.54
C LEU A 299 0.40 -9.31 -3.84
N ASP A 300 0.31 -9.23 -2.52
CA ASP A 300 1.46 -9.00 -1.66
C ASP A 300 2.20 -10.33 -1.40
N TYR A 301 3.53 -10.26 -1.34
CA TYR A 301 4.42 -11.37 -1.03
C TYR A 301 5.31 -11.00 0.14
N PHE A 302 5.57 -11.96 1.02
CA PHE A 302 6.52 -11.86 2.11
C PHE A 302 7.47 -13.07 2.10
N ALA A 303 8.61 -12.93 2.75
CA ALA A 303 9.56 -14.03 2.94
C ALA A 303 9.38 -14.68 4.32
N ILE A 304 9.91 -15.88 4.50
CA ILE A 304 9.76 -16.70 5.71
C ILE A 304 11.15 -17.16 6.18
N GLY A 305 11.30 -17.47 7.46
CA GLY A 305 12.57 -17.96 8.03
C GLY A 305 13.72 -16.95 8.05
N ASP A 306 14.95 -17.48 8.01
CA ASP A 306 16.25 -16.77 8.01
C ASP A 306 17.20 -17.63 7.18
N TYR A 307 17.00 -17.63 5.85
CA TYR A 307 17.70 -18.55 4.95
C TYR A 307 19.13 -18.12 4.65
N ASP A 308 19.45 -16.83 4.77
CA ASP A 308 20.81 -16.32 4.61
C ASP A 308 21.66 -16.40 5.90
N ASN A 309 21.03 -16.75 7.04
CA ASN A 309 21.62 -16.98 8.37
C ASN A 309 22.29 -15.73 8.95
N ASP A 310 21.73 -14.55 8.69
CA ASP A 310 22.22 -13.29 9.25
C ASP A 310 21.58 -12.92 10.60
N SER A 311 20.66 -13.77 11.10
CA SER A 311 19.90 -13.59 12.35
C SER A 311 18.88 -12.45 12.33
N ILE A 312 18.48 -12.00 11.14
CA ILE A 312 17.35 -11.14 10.89
C ILE A 312 16.27 -12.01 10.20
N PRO A 313 14.98 -11.88 10.59
CA PRO A 313 13.92 -12.58 9.87
C PRO A 313 13.82 -12.08 8.43
N ASP A 314 13.79 -13.01 7.47
CA ASP A 314 13.72 -12.68 6.03
C ASP A 314 12.46 -11.87 5.70
N CYS A 315 11.36 -12.05 6.44
CA CYS A 315 10.15 -11.24 6.30
C CYS A 315 10.42 -9.74 6.44
N VAL A 316 11.39 -9.31 7.23
CA VAL A 316 11.76 -7.89 7.40
C VAL A 316 12.64 -7.37 6.25
N GLN A 317 13.29 -8.27 5.51
CA GLN A 317 14.36 -7.93 4.56
C GLN A 317 13.92 -8.00 3.10
N TYR A 318 12.91 -8.79 2.78
CA TYR A 318 12.48 -9.02 1.41
C TYR A 318 11.03 -8.59 1.20
N TYR A 319 10.68 -8.38 -0.08
CA TYR A 319 9.31 -8.12 -0.55
C TYR A 319 8.58 -7.04 0.27
N SER A 320 7.33 -7.25 0.68
CA SER A 320 6.57 -6.21 1.38
C SER A 320 7.16 -5.79 2.70
N GLY A 321 7.65 -6.73 3.50
CA GLY A 321 8.17 -6.37 4.81
C GLY A 321 9.37 -5.43 4.76
N PHE A 322 10.19 -5.50 3.69
CA PHE A 322 11.19 -4.46 3.44
C PHE A 322 10.54 -3.09 3.28
N CYS A 323 9.54 -2.95 2.41
CA CYS A 323 8.88 -1.67 2.16
C CYS A 323 8.15 -1.16 3.42
N ASN A 324 7.42 -2.04 4.09
CA ASN A 324 6.67 -1.76 5.31
C ASN A 324 7.61 -1.20 6.40
N VAL A 325 8.73 -1.87 6.66
CA VAL A 325 9.69 -1.49 7.72
C VAL A 325 10.53 -0.28 7.31
N ASN A 326 11.02 -0.22 6.06
CA ASN A 326 11.89 0.88 5.62
C ASN A 326 11.15 2.22 5.50
N PHE A 327 9.81 2.23 5.37
CA PHE A 327 9.01 3.44 5.57
C PHE A 327 9.31 4.09 6.93
N PHE A 328 9.24 3.32 8.03
CA PHE A 328 9.47 3.81 9.38
C PHE A 328 10.93 4.19 9.62
N LYS A 329 11.87 3.41 9.05
CA LYS A 329 13.29 3.74 9.07
C LYS A 329 13.59 5.09 8.39
N ASN A 330 13.01 5.34 7.22
CA ASN A 330 13.16 6.62 6.52
C ASN A 330 12.57 7.78 7.34
N TYR A 331 11.42 7.59 7.97
CA TYR A 331 10.84 8.57 8.89
C TYR A 331 11.75 8.87 10.08
N ALA A 332 12.30 7.82 10.71
CA ALA A 332 13.21 7.91 11.85
C ALA A 332 14.52 8.63 11.50
N ASN A 333 15.02 8.44 10.28
CA ASN A 333 16.19 9.13 9.74
C ASN A 333 15.98 10.64 9.45
N GLY A 334 14.77 11.16 9.72
CA GLY A 334 14.47 12.59 9.67
C GLY A 334 13.77 13.05 8.40
N VAL A 335 13.46 12.14 7.46
CA VAL A 335 12.59 12.46 6.32
C VAL A 335 11.17 12.58 6.83
N LYS A 336 10.49 13.72 6.61
CA LYS A 336 9.14 13.97 7.14
C LYS A 336 8.08 14.14 6.07
N ILE A 337 8.46 14.28 4.80
CA ILE A 337 7.50 14.46 3.71
C ILE A 337 7.09 13.08 3.18
N LEU A 338 5.79 12.80 3.16
CA LEU A 338 5.24 11.47 2.91
C LEU A 338 5.63 10.90 1.54
N GLY A 339 5.52 11.69 0.47
CA GLY A 339 5.93 11.26 -0.86
C GLY A 339 7.44 11.04 -0.98
N VAL A 340 8.25 11.76 -0.20
CA VAL A 340 9.71 11.55 -0.17
C VAL A 340 10.06 10.24 0.52
N ILE A 341 9.37 9.91 1.63
CA ILE A 341 9.56 8.62 2.30
C ILE A 341 9.15 7.47 1.36
N HIS A 342 7.99 7.58 0.71
CA HIS A 342 7.52 6.57 -0.24
C HIS A 342 8.55 6.32 -1.36
N ALA A 343 9.00 7.38 -2.04
CA ALA A 343 10.01 7.26 -3.09
C ALA A 343 11.35 6.72 -2.58
N ASN A 344 11.83 7.21 -1.43
CA ASN A 344 13.09 6.72 -0.85
C ASN A 344 13.02 5.24 -0.51
N THR A 345 11.90 4.75 0.05
CA THR A 345 11.74 3.33 0.34
C THR A 345 11.77 2.48 -0.93
N LEU A 346 11.13 2.92 -2.02
CA LEU A 346 11.23 2.24 -3.33
C LEU A 346 12.68 2.23 -3.85
N ILE A 347 13.37 3.38 -3.79
CA ILE A 347 14.77 3.51 -4.21
C ILE A 347 15.68 2.61 -3.35
N ASP A 348 15.46 2.56 -2.04
CA ASP A 348 16.19 1.68 -1.12
C ASP A 348 15.96 0.20 -1.49
N TYR A 349 14.74 -0.18 -1.86
CA TYR A 349 14.43 -1.53 -2.31
C TYR A 349 15.16 -1.87 -3.60
N ILE A 350 15.07 -1.00 -4.62
CA ILE A 350 15.70 -1.20 -5.94
C ILE A 350 17.24 -1.27 -5.81
N ASN A 351 17.83 -0.49 -4.91
CA ASN A 351 19.28 -0.52 -4.68
C ASN A 351 19.74 -1.76 -3.89
N THR A 352 18.83 -2.39 -3.14
CA THR A 352 19.13 -3.55 -2.29
C THR A 352 18.88 -4.86 -3.04
N HIS A 353 17.83 -4.93 -3.85
CA HIS A 353 17.37 -6.13 -4.52
C HIS A 353 17.49 -6.00 -6.04
N ASP A 354 17.84 -7.09 -6.71
CA ASP A 354 17.85 -7.15 -8.17
C ASP A 354 16.40 -7.30 -8.70
N VAL A 355 15.72 -6.16 -8.80
CA VAL A 355 14.28 -6.07 -9.14
C VAL A 355 13.96 -6.64 -10.51
N MET A 356 14.94 -6.69 -11.43
CA MET A 356 14.75 -7.26 -12.75
C MET A 356 15.22 -8.72 -12.85
N LYS A 357 15.65 -9.37 -11.77
CA LYS A 357 16.02 -10.80 -11.77
C LYS A 357 14.85 -11.72 -11.45
N ASP A 358 13.97 -11.29 -10.56
CA ASP A 358 12.80 -12.03 -10.09
C ASP A 358 11.54 -11.17 -10.30
N ASN A 359 10.45 -11.78 -10.78
CA ASN A 359 9.22 -11.05 -11.05
C ASN A 359 8.51 -10.60 -9.76
N ILE A 360 8.73 -11.27 -8.63
CA ILE A 360 8.17 -10.86 -7.34
C ILE A 360 8.85 -9.57 -6.86
N HIS A 361 10.18 -9.44 -7.01
CA HIS A 361 10.87 -8.19 -6.67
C HIS A 361 10.40 -7.00 -7.51
N CYS A 362 10.24 -7.21 -8.83
CA CYS A 362 9.69 -6.21 -9.74
C CYS A 362 8.28 -5.78 -9.29
N LYS A 363 7.44 -6.78 -8.98
CA LYS A 363 6.06 -6.61 -8.53
C LYS A 363 5.93 -5.82 -7.24
N THR A 364 6.73 -6.13 -6.22
CA THR A 364 6.74 -5.39 -4.94
C THR A 364 6.93 -3.89 -5.16
N VAL A 365 7.81 -3.51 -6.08
CA VAL A 365 8.10 -2.10 -6.40
C VAL A 365 6.96 -1.47 -7.21
N GLU A 366 6.43 -2.19 -8.20
CA GLU A 366 5.36 -1.68 -9.07
C GLU A 366 4.03 -1.43 -8.33
N GLU A 367 3.71 -2.24 -7.32
CA GLU A 367 2.37 -2.26 -6.72
C GLU A 367 2.24 -1.49 -5.40
N TRP A 368 3.34 -1.06 -4.78
CA TRP A 368 3.32 -0.35 -3.50
C TRP A 368 3.04 1.14 -3.71
N VAL A 369 1.80 1.56 -3.41
CA VAL A 369 1.28 2.89 -3.74
C VAL A 369 1.07 3.77 -2.51
N LEU A 370 1.15 5.09 -2.70
CA LEU A 370 0.73 6.09 -1.73
C LEU A 370 -0.67 6.63 -2.07
N LEU A 371 -1.67 6.26 -1.26
CA LEU A 371 -3.01 6.84 -1.28
C LEU A 371 -3.08 8.00 -0.29
N GLY A 372 -2.67 9.18 -0.74
CA GLY A 372 -2.59 10.40 0.08
C GLY A 372 -1.94 11.57 -0.68
N ASP A 373 -1.73 12.67 0.04
CA ASP A 373 -1.00 13.84 -0.47
C ASP A 373 0.52 13.60 -0.40
N PRO A 374 1.26 13.62 -1.52
CA PRO A 374 2.70 13.37 -1.52
C PRO A 374 3.52 14.50 -0.89
N THR A 375 2.95 15.70 -0.73
CA THR A 375 3.61 16.87 -0.12
C THR A 375 3.44 16.93 1.40
N PHE A 376 2.62 16.04 1.95
CA PHE A 376 2.23 16.03 3.35
C PHE A 376 3.42 15.88 4.30
N VAL A 377 3.53 16.79 5.27
CA VAL A 377 4.53 16.71 6.34
C VAL A 377 3.95 15.93 7.51
N ILE A 378 4.57 14.80 7.84
CA ILE A 378 4.13 13.90 8.91
C ILE A 378 4.60 14.44 10.27
N GLY A 379 3.63 14.72 11.15
CA GLY A 379 3.87 15.18 12.51
C GLY A 379 4.00 16.68 12.64
#